data_AF-A0A918HPX1-F1
#
_entry.id   AF-A0A918HPX1-F1
#
_cell.length_a   1.000
_cell.length_b   1.000
_cell.length_c   1.000
_cell.angle_alpha   90.00
_cell.angle_beta   90.00
_cell.angle_gamma   90.00
#
_symmetry.space_group_name_H-M   'P 1'
#
loop_
_entity.id
_entity.type
_entity.pdbx_description
1 polymer ?
#
loop_
_entity_poly.entity_id
_entity_poly.type
_entity_poly.pdbx_seq_one_letter_code
_entity_poly.pdbx_strand_id
1 'polypeptide(L)'
;MSQTIAFIGSGNIGRTLARLAVDAGLDVVLSNSRGPETLADVVAELGDDARAATPAEAARATGLIVVSLPFHAYDKLPADALAGRTVIDTMHYFPERDGRIDDLEERRTTSSELLQRHLSGSHVVKTLGNMDFLRLYGSARPSGHPERSALPVTGDDAKAKAKVVRFMDTLGYDALDVGSLADSWRHEAGTPINVLPYVGEPPKGMTQEQAHEWMFNGPSAVVSADRVKELTGQATRPHRPRRPLPGGPLPGRPLTRPHPDAPGTGQGGPGAPVRPWQGGTRTRKSAHRTEPAG
;
A
#
# COMPACT_ATOMS: atom_id res chain seq x y z
N MET A 1 -8.57 -11.99 -23.23
CA MET A 1 -7.74 -12.44 -22.10
C MET A 1 -7.88 -11.41 -21.01
N SER A 2 -8.24 -11.82 -19.79
CA SER A 2 -8.27 -10.92 -18.62
C SER A 2 -6.85 -10.41 -18.35
N GLN A 3 -6.72 -9.14 -17.93
CA GLN A 3 -5.42 -8.56 -17.60
C GLN A 3 -5.01 -9.03 -16.20
N THR A 4 -3.93 -9.80 -16.10
CA THR A 4 -3.43 -10.25 -14.80
C THR A 4 -2.65 -9.15 -14.07
N ILE A 5 -2.85 -9.06 -12.75
CA ILE A 5 -2.09 -8.19 -11.85
C ILE A 5 -1.37 -9.08 -10.82
N ALA A 6 -0.06 -8.95 -10.72
CA ALA A 6 0.73 -9.70 -9.76
C ALA A 6 1.07 -8.83 -8.55
N PHE A 7 1.03 -9.43 -7.36
CA PHE A 7 1.36 -8.78 -6.11
C PHE A 7 2.53 -9.48 -5.46
N ILE A 8 3.62 -8.75 -5.23
CA ILE A 8 4.74 -9.17 -4.40
C ILE A 8 4.63 -8.45 -3.07
N GLY A 9 4.15 -9.18 -2.06
CA GLY A 9 3.76 -8.63 -0.77
C GLY A 9 2.26 -8.72 -0.56
N SER A 10 1.86 -9.49 0.45
CA SER A 10 0.47 -9.77 0.79
C SER A 10 0.07 -9.16 2.15
N GLY A 11 0.57 -7.95 2.46
CA GLY A 11 0.14 -7.18 3.63
C GLY A 11 -1.23 -6.52 3.41
N ASN A 12 -1.63 -5.62 4.31
CA ASN A 12 -2.94 -4.97 4.24
C ASN A 12 -3.20 -4.26 2.90
N ILE A 13 -2.23 -3.48 2.41
CA ILE A 13 -2.33 -2.78 1.11
C ILE A 13 -2.41 -3.80 -0.05
N GLY A 14 -1.45 -4.73 -0.14
CA GLY A 14 -1.44 -5.74 -1.20
C GLY A 14 -2.72 -6.59 -1.27
N ARG A 15 -3.26 -7.04 -0.13
CA ARG A 15 -4.53 -7.79 -0.08
C ARG A 15 -5.73 -6.93 -0.49
N THR A 16 -5.75 -5.67 -0.05
CA THR A 16 -6.84 -4.74 -0.41
C THR A 16 -6.86 -4.47 -1.91
N LEU A 17 -5.69 -4.19 -2.50
CA LEU A 17 -5.59 -3.96 -3.94
C LEU A 17 -5.89 -5.22 -4.75
N ALA A 18 -5.51 -6.39 -4.25
CA ALA A 18 -5.90 -7.68 -4.85
C ALA A 18 -7.42 -7.87 -4.85
N ARG A 19 -8.10 -7.57 -3.73
CA ARG A 19 -9.57 -7.58 -3.66
C ARG A 19 -10.20 -6.61 -4.66
N LEU A 20 -9.74 -5.37 -4.71
CA LEU A 20 -10.25 -4.38 -5.66
C LEU A 20 -10.05 -4.80 -7.12
N ALA A 21 -8.91 -5.44 -7.43
CA ALA A 21 -8.63 -5.95 -8.76
C ALA A 21 -9.61 -7.08 -9.15
N VAL A 22 -9.86 -8.04 -8.25
CA VAL A 22 -10.86 -9.11 -8.45
C VAL A 22 -12.26 -8.53 -8.58
N ASP A 23 -12.65 -7.59 -7.72
CA ASP A 23 -13.96 -6.92 -7.78
C ASP A 23 -14.16 -6.17 -9.11
N ALA A 24 -13.06 -5.71 -9.73
CA ALA A 24 -13.04 -5.10 -11.06
C ALA A 24 -12.95 -6.12 -12.21
N GLY A 25 -12.92 -7.42 -11.92
CA GLY A 25 -12.88 -8.51 -12.90
C GLY A 25 -11.50 -8.81 -13.49
N LEU A 26 -10.42 -8.53 -12.75
CA LEU A 26 -9.04 -8.82 -13.14
C LEU A 26 -8.53 -10.09 -12.46
N ASP A 27 -7.69 -10.84 -13.17
CA ASP A 27 -7.01 -12.01 -12.60
C ASP A 27 -5.87 -11.54 -11.68
N VAL A 28 -5.70 -12.22 -10.55
CA VAL A 28 -4.73 -11.83 -9.51
C VAL A 28 -3.78 -12.97 -9.18
N VAL A 29 -2.49 -12.63 -9.12
CA VAL A 29 -1.43 -13.53 -8.61
C VAL A 29 -0.85 -12.93 -7.34
N LEU A 30 -1.08 -13.55 -6.19
CA LEU A 30 -0.56 -13.10 -4.90
C LEU A 30 0.70 -13.88 -4.52
N SER A 31 1.70 -13.18 -3.99
CA SER A 31 2.89 -13.80 -3.41
C SER A 31 3.34 -13.10 -2.14
N ASN A 32 4.06 -13.84 -1.29
CA ASN A 32 4.73 -13.30 -0.12
C ASN A 32 6.03 -14.09 0.15
N SER A 33 6.78 -13.68 1.17
CA SER A 33 8.06 -14.31 1.53
C SER A 33 7.91 -15.63 2.31
N ARG A 34 6.70 -15.97 2.77
CA ARG A 34 6.42 -17.13 3.61
C ARG A 34 5.94 -18.36 2.85
N GLY A 35 5.70 -18.23 1.54
CA GLY A 35 5.24 -19.31 0.68
C GLY A 35 3.76 -19.21 0.31
N PRO A 36 3.37 -19.70 -0.89
CA PRO A 36 2.01 -19.61 -1.41
C PRO A 36 0.97 -20.31 -0.52
N GLU A 37 1.34 -21.35 0.21
CA GLU A 37 0.49 -22.06 1.16
C GLU A 37 -0.06 -21.16 2.27
N THR A 38 0.70 -20.13 2.67
CA THR A 38 0.26 -19.15 3.68
C THR A 38 -0.81 -18.17 3.17
N LEU A 39 -1.18 -18.27 1.90
CA LEU A 39 -2.19 -17.45 1.23
C LEU A 39 -3.48 -18.22 0.92
N ALA A 40 -3.61 -19.48 1.35
CA ALA A 40 -4.76 -20.32 1.05
C ALA A 40 -6.09 -19.64 1.42
N ASP A 41 -6.21 -19.11 2.64
CA ASP A 41 -7.42 -18.42 3.09
C ASP A 41 -7.71 -17.17 2.27
N VAL A 42 -6.68 -16.39 1.92
CA VAL A 42 -6.83 -15.17 1.12
C VAL A 42 -7.31 -15.49 -0.30
N VAL A 43 -6.75 -16.53 -0.91
CA VAL A 43 -7.16 -17.00 -2.23
C VAL A 43 -8.60 -17.51 -2.19
N ALA A 44 -8.96 -18.30 -1.17
CA ALA A 44 -10.33 -18.77 -1.00
C ALA A 44 -11.33 -17.61 -0.81
N GLU A 45 -10.93 -16.55 -0.11
CA GLU A 45 -11.73 -15.33 0.08
C GLU A 45 -11.93 -14.55 -1.23
N LEU A 46 -10.94 -14.57 -2.12
CA LEU A 46 -10.94 -13.87 -3.41
C LEU A 46 -11.64 -14.65 -4.53
N GLY A 47 -11.66 -15.98 -4.46
CA GLY A 47 -12.33 -16.84 -5.43
C GLY A 47 -11.49 -17.16 -6.66
N ASP A 48 -12.16 -17.62 -7.73
CA ASP A 48 -11.53 -18.25 -8.90
C ASP A 48 -10.58 -17.33 -9.69
N ASP A 49 -10.75 -16.01 -9.55
CA ASP A 49 -9.92 -15.01 -10.22
C ASP A 49 -8.59 -14.75 -9.49
N ALA A 50 -8.31 -15.44 -8.38
CA ALA A 50 -7.07 -15.29 -7.61
C ALA A 50 -6.31 -16.62 -7.46
N ARG A 51 -4.98 -16.53 -7.48
CA ARG A 51 -4.09 -17.65 -7.11
C ARG A 51 -2.89 -17.19 -6.31
N ALA A 52 -2.36 -18.09 -5.48
CA ALA A 52 -1.09 -17.89 -4.79
C ALA A 52 0.09 -18.34 -5.66
N ALA A 53 1.24 -17.72 -5.45
CA ALA A 53 2.50 -18.03 -6.13
C ALA A 53 3.70 -17.66 -5.25
N THR A 54 4.88 -18.13 -5.63
CA THR A 54 6.15 -17.59 -5.13
C THR A 54 6.42 -16.18 -5.69
N PRO A 55 7.26 -15.36 -5.04
CA PRO A 55 7.65 -14.05 -5.59
C PRO A 55 8.26 -14.13 -7.00
N ALA A 56 9.03 -15.19 -7.28
CA ALA A 56 9.64 -15.40 -8.59
C ALA A 56 8.60 -15.72 -9.68
N GLU A 57 7.57 -16.50 -9.36
CA GLU A 57 6.46 -16.79 -10.28
C GLU A 57 5.56 -15.57 -10.48
N ALA A 58 5.27 -14.82 -9.42
CA ALA A 58 4.51 -13.57 -9.51
C ALA A 58 5.23 -12.54 -10.39
N ALA A 59 6.55 -12.40 -10.26
CA ALA A 59 7.35 -11.52 -11.10
C ALA A 59 7.27 -11.85 -12.60
N ARG A 60 7.00 -13.12 -12.95
CA ARG A 60 6.87 -13.58 -14.34
C ARG A 60 5.46 -13.45 -14.89
N ALA A 61 4.43 -13.28 -14.05
CA ALA A 61 3.04 -13.18 -14.47
C ALA A 61 2.86 -12.03 -15.47
N THR A 62 1.96 -12.19 -16.45
CA THR A 62 1.71 -11.19 -17.49
C THR A 62 1.04 -9.95 -16.90
N GLY A 63 1.47 -8.74 -17.26
CA GLY A 63 0.79 -7.49 -16.84
C GLY A 63 1.60 -6.63 -15.86
N LEU A 64 0.88 -5.96 -14.95
CA LEU A 64 1.44 -5.04 -13.96
C LEU A 64 1.87 -5.80 -12.69
N ILE A 65 2.96 -5.36 -12.09
CA ILE A 65 3.47 -5.92 -10.83
C ILE A 65 3.29 -4.87 -9.74
N VAL A 66 2.56 -5.18 -8.67
CA VAL A 66 2.44 -4.34 -7.48
C VAL A 66 3.42 -4.86 -6.42
N VAL A 67 4.29 -3.99 -5.92
CA VAL A 67 5.21 -4.30 -4.81
C VAL A 67 4.75 -3.59 -3.54
N SER A 68 4.42 -4.38 -2.52
CA SER A 68 3.83 -3.91 -1.26
C SER A 68 4.50 -4.59 -0.07
N LEU A 69 5.79 -4.30 0.13
CA LEU A 69 6.64 -4.87 1.16
C LEU A 69 7.04 -3.81 2.21
N PRO A 70 7.50 -4.22 3.41
CA PRO A 70 8.38 -3.38 4.19
C PRO A 70 9.58 -2.93 3.34
N PHE A 71 9.91 -1.64 3.36
CA PHE A 71 10.85 -1.07 2.40
C PHE A 71 12.24 -1.71 2.50
N HIS A 72 12.71 -2.13 3.68
CA HIS A 72 14.03 -2.79 3.81
C HIS A 72 14.20 -4.07 2.96
N ALA A 73 13.12 -4.67 2.48
CA ALA A 73 13.15 -5.87 1.66
C ALA A 73 13.17 -5.57 0.14
N TYR A 74 13.26 -4.31 -0.28
CA TYR A 74 13.21 -3.93 -1.70
C TYR A 74 14.32 -4.61 -2.53
N ASP A 75 15.49 -4.81 -1.94
CA ASP A 75 16.67 -5.46 -2.55
C ASP A 75 16.50 -6.97 -2.76
N LYS A 76 15.43 -7.57 -2.21
CA LYS A 76 15.08 -8.98 -2.39
C LYS A 76 14.17 -9.21 -3.59
N LEU A 77 13.68 -8.15 -4.23
CA LEU A 77 12.87 -8.27 -5.44
C LEU A 77 13.72 -8.87 -6.58
N PRO A 78 13.19 -9.82 -7.37
CA PRO A 78 13.95 -10.50 -8.41
C PRO A 78 14.12 -9.60 -9.65
N ALA A 79 15.15 -8.75 -9.65
CA ALA A 79 15.38 -7.73 -10.68
C ALA A 79 15.37 -8.30 -12.11
N ASP A 80 16.05 -9.43 -12.35
CA ASP A 80 16.11 -10.07 -13.67
C ASP A 80 14.72 -10.53 -14.17
N ALA A 81 13.89 -11.06 -13.26
CA ALA A 81 12.54 -11.51 -13.62
C ALA A 81 11.59 -10.32 -13.89
N LEU A 82 11.89 -9.15 -13.31
CA LEU A 82 11.11 -7.92 -13.46
C LEU A 82 11.62 -7.02 -14.61
N ALA A 83 12.69 -7.38 -15.30
CA ALA A 83 13.18 -6.62 -16.44
C ALA A 83 12.07 -6.40 -17.50
N GLY A 84 11.96 -5.15 -17.98
CA GLY A 84 10.95 -4.67 -18.90
C GLY A 84 9.54 -4.51 -18.31
N ARG A 85 9.33 -4.82 -17.02
CA ARG A 85 8.01 -4.75 -16.39
C ARG A 85 7.70 -3.35 -15.87
N THR A 86 6.42 -3.03 -15.84
CA THR A 86 5.90 -1.88 -15.09
C THR A 86 5.62 -2.32 -13.65
N VAL A 87 6.30 -1.69 -12.70
CA VAL A 87 6.24 -2.02 -11.27
C VAL A 87 5.60 -0.87 -10.51
N ILE A 88 4.47 -1.13 -9.86
CA ILE A 88 3.76 -0.19 -9.00
C ILE A 88 4.33 -0.29 -7.59
N ASP A 89 4.97 0.77 -7.14
CA ASP A 89 5.52 0.92 -5.80
C ASP A 89 4.48 1.53 -4.86
N THR A 90 4.03 0.75 -3.87
CA THR A 90 3.13 1.22 -2.81
C THR A 90 3.83 1.39 -1.47
N MET A 91 5.17 1.32 -1.45
CA MET A 91 5.95 1.23 -0.23
C MET A 91 6.27 2.62 0.33
N HIS A 92 6.47 2.65 1.65
CA HIS A 92 7.02 3.79 2.37
C HIS A 92 8.18 3.34 3.23
N TYR A 93 9.19 4.19 3.36
CA TYR A 93 10.32 3.99 4.25
C TYR A 93 9.97 4.49 5.67
N PHE A 94 10.10 3.60 6.65
CA PHE A 94 9.95 3.90 8.07
C PHE A 94 11.22 3.44 8.81
N PRO A 95 12.10 4.35 9.26
CA PRO A 95 13.39 3.99 9.87
C PRO A 95 13.29 3.01 11.04
N GLU A 96 12.21 3.10 11.82
CA GLU A 96 11.96 2.23 12.98
C GLU A 96 11.64 0.78 12.57
N ARG A 97 11.07 0.58 11.37
CA ARG A 97 10.74 -0.73 10.81
C ARG A 97 11.83 -1.25 9.88
N ASP A 98 12.40 -0.36 9.08
CA ASP A 98 13.27 -0.70 7.95
C ASP A 98 14.76 -0.59 8.27
N GLY A 99 15.11 -0.12 9.47
CA GLY A 99 16.47 0.30 9.79
C GLY A 99 16.82 1.60 9.07
N ARG A 100 17.89 2.27 9.52
CA ARG A 100 18.30 3.54 8.91
C ARG A 100 19.05 3.29 7.61
N ILE A 101 18.60 3.90 6.53
CA ILE A 101 19.29 3.91 5.22
C ILE A 101 19.89 5.30 5.01
N ASP A 102 21.22 5.41 5.09
CA ASP A 102 21.92 6.71 5.10
C ASP A 102 21.52 7.62 3.91
N ASP A 103 21.40 7.07 2.70
CA ASP A 103 20.97 7.82 1.51
C ASP A 103 19.58 8.47 1.65
N LEU A 104 18.65 7.82 2.36
CA LEU A 104 17.32 8.34 2.63
C LEU A 104 17.32 9.34 3.78
N GLU A 105 18.08 9.06 4.84
CA GLU A 105 18.25 9.95 5.99
C GLU A 105 18.86 11.30 5.57
N GLU A 106 19.88 11.23 4.74
CA GLU A 106 20.60 12.38 4.18
C GLU A 106 19.88 13.01 2.99
N ARG A 107 18.74 12.43 2.58
CA ARG A 107 17.90 12.91 1.47
C ARG A 107 18.60 12.97 0.11
N ARG A 108 19.68 12.20 -0.07
CA ARG A 108 20.40 12.08 -1.35
C ARG A 108 19.57 11.41 -2.45
N THR A 109 18.50 10.73 -2.06
CA THR A 109 17.56 10.02 -2.96
C THR A 109 16.20 9.85 -2.30
N THR A 110 15.20 9.41 -3.05
CA THR A 110 13.91 8.89 -2.57
C THR A 110 13.91 7.36 -2.44
N SER A 111 12.92 6.82 -1.70
CA SER A 111 12.76 5.37 -1.55
C SER A 111 12.47 4.68 -2.89
N SER A 112 11.66 5.30 -3.75
CA SER A 112 11.35 4.77 -5.08
C SER A 112 12.51 4.89 -6.07
N GLU A 113 13.37 5.90 -5.95
CA GLU A 113 14.62 5.93 -6.73
C GLU A 113 15.59 4.81 -6.34
N LEU A 114 15.66 4.44 -5.05
CA LEU A 114 16.42 3.25 -4.63
C LEU A 114 15.83 1.97 -5.20
N LEU A 115 14.50 1.83 -5.19
CA LEU A 115 13.82 0.73 -5.84
C LEU A 115 14.10 0.67 -7.35
N GLN A 116 14.03 1.81 -8.05
CA GLN A 116 14.33 1.90 -9.47
C GLN A 116 15.80 1.56 -9.79
N ARG A 117 16.74 1.91 -8.90
CA ARG A 117 18.15 1.51 -9.04
C ARG A 117 18.34 -0.01 -8.91
N HIS A 118 17.66 -0.66 -7.97
CA HIS A 118 17.66 -2.11 -7.85
C HIS A 118 16.99 -2.78 -9.05
N LEU A 119 15.84 -2.24 -9.47
CA LEU A 119 15.08 -2.70 -10.63
C LEU A 119 15.46 -1.92 -11.90
N SER A 120 16.75 -1.83 -12.20
CA SER A 120 17.30 -0.98 -13.27
C SER A 120 16.72 -1.29 -14.66
N GLY A 121 16.31 -2.54 -14.91
CA GLY A 121 15.63 -2.95 -16.14
C GLY A 121 14.12 -2.73 -16.15
N SER A 122 13.50 -2.26 -15.06
CA SER A 122 12.04 -2.08 -14.91
C SER A 122 11.63 -0.61 -15.03
N HIS A 123 10.33 -0.37 -15.09
CA HIS A 123 9.72 0.97 -15.03
C HIS A 123 8.90 1.13 -13.74
N VAL A 124 9.48 1.76 -12.72
CA VAL A 124 8.84 1.97 -11.43
C VAL A 124 7.89 3.18 -11.48
N VAL A 125 6.70 3.00 -10.90
CA VAL A 125 5.70 4.06 -10.72
C VAL A 125 5.19 4.00 -9.28
N LYS A 126 5.35 5.08 -8.52
CA LYS A 126 4.86 5.17 -7.14
C LYS A 126 3.46 5.77 -7.09
N THR A 127 2.55 5.06 -6.43
CA THR A 127 1.16 5.47 -6.18
C THR A 127 0.49 4.49 -5.19
N LEU A 128 -0.79 4.70 -4.84
CA LEU A 128 -1.62 3.83 -4.00
C LEU A 128 -1.11 3.58 -2.56
N GLY A 129 0.08 4.06 -2.20
CA GLY A 129 0.62 3.96 -0.84
C GLY A 129 0.18 5.10 0.08
N ASN A 130 -0.29 6.23 -0.46
CA ASN A 130 -0.58 7.44 0.31
C ASN A 130 -1.97 7.45 0.97
N MET A 131 -2.78 6.40 0.77
CA MET A 131 -4.07 6.18 1.40
C MET A 131 -3.99 4.87 2.21
N ASP A 132 -4.66 4.80 3.36
CA ASP A 132 -4.68 3.58 4.16
C ASP A 132 -5.58 2.50 3.54
N PHE A 133 -5.34 1.25 3.92
CA PHE A 133 -6.01 0.08 3.33
C PHE A 133 -7.53 0.07 3.54
N LEU A 134 -8.05 0.62 4.64
CA LEU A 134 -9.49 0.66 4.88
C LEU A 134 -10.17 1.61 3.89
N ARG A 135 -9.55 2.76 3.64
CA ARG A 135 -10.06 3.81 2.75
C ARG A 135 -9.88 3.40 1.30
N LEU A 136 -8.77 2.74 0.97
CA LEU A 136 -8.54 2.15 -0.34
C LEU A 136 -9.64 1.15 -0.71
N TYR A 137 -10.14 0.36 0.24
CA TYR A 137 -11.27 -0.52 -0.05
C TYR A 137 -12.60 0.24 -0.14
N GLY A 138 -12.93 1.02 0.91
CA GLY A 138 -14.26 1.63 1.05
C GLY A 138 -14.55 2.81 0.11
N SER A 139 -13.52 3.45 -0.45
CA SER A 139 -13.65 4.69 -1.23
C SER A 139 -13.65 4.46 -2.74
N ALA A 140 -13.46 3.24 -3.23
CA ALA A 140 -13.48 2.96 -4.65
C ALA A 140 -14.84 3.37 -5.25
N ARG A 141 -14.79 4.13 -6.35
CA ARG A 141 -15.98 4.57 -7.09
C ARG A 141 -15.79 4.41 -8.60
N PRO A 142 -16.85 4.10 -9.37
CA PRO A 142 -16.76 4.05 -10.83
C PRO A 142 -16.25 5.37 -11.43
N SER A 143 -15.67 5.28 -12.63
CA SER A 143 -15.20 6.44 -13.37
C SER A 143 -16.30 7.51 -13.53
N GLY A 144 -15.96 8.78 -13.29
CA GLY A 144 -16.87 9.92 -13.35
C GLY A 144 -17.78 10.12 -12.13
N HIS A 145 -17.72 9.26 -11.11
CA HIS A 145 -18.50 9.43 -9.89
C HIS A 145 -18.03 10.68 -9.09
N PRO A 146 -18.92 11.54 -8.57
CA PRO A 146 -18.53 12.79 -7.90
C PRO A 146 -17.76 12.58 -6.58
N GLU A 147 -17.96 11.44 -5.91
CA GLU A 147 -17.22 11.07 -4.70
C GLU A 147 -15.94 10.26 -4.96
N ARG A 148 -15.38 10.34 -6.17
CA ARG A 148 -14.17 9.60 -6.51
C ARG A 148 -12.94 10.38 -6.07
N SER A 149 -12.06 9.73 -5.32
CA SER A 149 -10.80 10.33 -4.87
C SER A 149 -9.70 10.20 -5.92
N ALA A 150 -8.89 11.24 -6.04
CA ALA A 150 -7.65 11.26 -6.79
C ALA A 150 -6.47 10.88 -5.90
N LEU A 151 -5.48 10.19 -6.49
CA LEU A 151 -4.22 9.82 -5.84
C LEU A 151 -3.03 10.32 -6.67
N PRO A 152 -1.91 10.72 -6.04
CA PRO A 152 -0.70 11.12 -6.74
C PRO A 152 -0.03 9.93 -7.44
N VAL A 153 0.57 10.21 -8.60
CA VAL A 153 1.37 9.28 -9.39
C VAL A 153 2.70 9.93 -9.70
N THR A 154 3.80 9.22 -9.44
CA THR A 154 5.15 9.65 -9.82
C THR A 154 5.88 8.51 -10.52
N GLY A 155 6.64 8.83 -11.56
CA GLY A 155 7.37 7.85 -12.35
C GLY A 155 8.07 8.49 -13.55
N ASP A 156 9.17 7.89 -13.98
CA ASP A 156 10.04 8.48 -15.02
C ASP A 156 9.67 8.03 -16.44
N ASP A 157 9.02 6.87 -16.58
CA ASP A 157 8.54 6.36 -17.87
C ASP A 157 7.06 6.72 -18.10
N ALA A 158 6.80 7.52 -19.14
CA ALA A 158 5.46 7.99 -19.46
C ALA A 158 4.49 6.87 -19.86
N LYS A 159 4.97 5.81 -20.52
CA LYS A 159 4.13 4.68 -20.95
C LYS A 159 3.71 3.83 -19.74
N ALA A 160 4.61 3.62 -18.79
CA ALA A 160 4.38 2.96 -17.52
C ALA A 160 3.37 3.75 -16.70
N LYS A 161 3.57 5.07 -16.53
CA LYS A 161 2.57 5.94 -15.86
C LYS A 161 1.19 5.81 -16.50
N ALA A 162 1.09 5.88 -17.83
CA ALA A 162 -0.20 5.74 -18.51
C ALA A 162 -0.88 4.37 -18.28
N LYS A 163 -0.10 3.26 -18.20
CA LYS A 163 -0.66 1.94 -17.84
C LYS A 163 -1.18 1.92 -16.40
N VAL A 164 -0.43 2.51 -15.47
CA VAL A 164 -0.81 2.57 -14.04
C VAL A 164 -2.03 3.46 -13.83
N VAL A 165 -2.12 4.62 -14.50
CA VAL A 165 -3.30 5.50 -14.46
C VAL A 165 -4.56 4.76 -14.93
N ARG A 166 -4.48 3.97 -16.01
CA ARG A 166 -5.61 3.14 -16.45
C ARG A 166 -5.99 2.06 -15.44
N PHE A 167 -4.99 1.45 -14.79
CA PHE A 167 -5.25 0.47 -13.75
C PHE A 167 -5.93 1.10 -12.53
N MET A 168 -5.48 2.28 -12.10
CA MET A 168 -6.14 3.04 -11.03
C MET A 168 -7.58 3.39 -11.42
N ASP A 169 -7.81 3.74 -12.70
CA ASP A 169 -9.16 3.99 -13.19
C ASP A 169 -10.05 2.74 -13.03
N THR A 170 -9.55 1.57 -13.43
CA THR A 170 -10.22 0.28 -13.22
C THR A 170 -10.50 0.00 -11.73
N LEU A 171 -9.57 0.32 -10.82
CA LEU A 171 -9.76 0.14 -9.38
C LEU A 171 -10.71 1.16 -8.74
N GLY A 172 -11.13 2.19 -9.49
CA GLY A 172 -12.06 3.20 -9.00
C GLY A 172 -11.40 4.44 -8.39
N TYR A 173 -10.20 4.81 -8.84
CA TYR A 173 -9.48 6.02 -8.41
C TYR A 173 -9.08 6.91 -9.58
N ASP A 174 -9.21 8.22 -9.37
CA ASP A 174 -8.56 9.20 -10.25
C ASP A 174 -7.06 9.24 -9.96
N ALA A 175 -6.27 9.66 -10.94
CA ALA A 175 -4.82 9.76 -10.82
C ALA A 175 -4.35 11.16 -11.23
N LEU A 176 -3.51 11.77 -10.39
CA LEU A 176 -2.81 13.00 -10.73
C LEU A 176 -1.32 12.72 -10.87
N ASP A 177 -0.76 12.93 -12.06
CA ASP A 177 0.68 12.92 -12.27
C ASP A 177 1.32 14.10 -11.54
N VAL A 178 2.17 13.82 -10.56
CA VAL A 178 2.88 14.82 -9.76
C VAL A 178 4.40 14.79 -9.98
N GLY A 179 4.86 14.13 -11.06
CA GLY A 179 6.23 14.26 -11.55
C GLY A 179 7.02 12.96 -11.65
N SER A 180 8.32 13.08 -11.41
CA SER A 180 9.33 12.01 -11.52
C SER A 180 9.43 11.18 -10.24
N LEU A 181 10.19 10.09 -10.23
CA LEU A 181 10.48 9.37 -8.98
C LEU A 181 11.24 10.25 -7.97
N ALA A 182 12.01 11.24 -8.42
CA ALA A 182 12.64 12.23 -7.56
C ALA A 182 11.62 13.14 -6.85
N ASP A 183 10.38 13.23 -7.34
CA ASP A 183 9.26 13.96 -6.71
C ASP A 183 8.44 13.08 -5.77
N SER A 184 8.70 11.76 -5.73
CA SER A 184 7.87 10.79 -4.99
C SER A 184 7.80 11.04 -3.48
N TRP A 185 8.83 11.68 -2.90
CA TRP A 185 8.83 12.07 -1.49
C TRP A 185 7.69 13.01 -1.11
N ARG A 186 7.10 13.74 -2.07
CA ARG A 186 6.00 14.70 -1.84
C ARG A 186 4.71 14.04 -1.37
N HIS A 187 4.60 12.73 -1.55
CA HIS A 187 3.44 11.93 -1.13
C HIS A 187 3.84 10.72 -0.27
N GLU A 188 4.99 10.80 0.38
CA GLU A 188 5.44 9.82 1.37
C GLU A 188 4.87 10.07 2.78
N ALA A 189 5.07 9.12 3.68
CA ALA A 189 4.74 9.24 5.09
C ALA A 189 5.27 10.55 5.70
N GLY A 190 4.39 11.27 6.42
CA GLY A 190 4.71 12.56 7.03
C GLY A 190 4.49 13.78 6.15
N THR A 191 4.03 13.62 4.90
CA THR A 191 3.62 14.74 4.04
C THR A 191 2.15 15.10 4.17
N PRO A 192 1.73 16.32 3.78
CA PRO A 192 0.34 16.77 3.91
C PRO A 192 -0.69 15.89 3.20
N ILE A 193 -0.32 15.26 2.08
CA ILE A 193 -1.22 14.41 1.29
C ILE A 193 -1.37 12.99 1.86
N ASN A 194 -0.52 12.56 2.79
CA ASN A 194 -0.46 11.17 3.22
C ASN A 194 -1.49 10.84 4.31
N VAL A 195 -2.39 9.89 4.01
CA VAL A 195 -3.47 9.33 4.85
C VAL A 195 -4.51 10.35 5.29
N LEU A 196 -4.11 11.37 6.05
CA LEU A 196 -5.02 12.28 6.76
C LEU A 196 -6.07 12.94 5.85
N PRO A 197 -5.77 13.42 4.63
CA PRO A 197 -6.79 14.04 3.78
C PRO A 197 -7.90 13.09 3.31
N TYR A 198 -7.65 11.78 3.34
CA TYR A 198 -8.63 10.74 2.96
C TYR A 198 -9.42 10.22 4.16
N VAL A 199 -9.00 10.59 5.36
CA VAL A 199 -9.76 10.38 6.58
C VAL A 199 -10.69 11.58 6.73
N GLY A 200 -11.96 11.36 7.07
CA GLY A 200 -12.88 12.45 7.38
C GLY A 200 -12.41 13.35 8.53
N GLU A 201 -13.21 14.35 8.88
CA GLU A 201 -12.96 15.12 10.09
C GLU A 201 -13.62 14.44 11.30
N PRO A 202 -12.87 14.15 12.38
CA PRO A 202 -13.46 13.62 13.59
C PRO A 202 -14.37 14.67 14.24
N PRO A 203 -15.53 14.27 14.80
CA PRO A 203 -16.35 15.14 15.63
C PRO A 203 -15.54 15.76 16.78
N LYS A 204 -15.85 17.03 17.10
CA LYS A 204 -15.22 17.73 18.23
C LYS A 204 -15.65 17.09 19.55
N GLY A 205 -14.74 17.10 20.53
CA GLY A 205 -15.02 16.66 21.91
C GLY A 205 -14.89 15.15 22.15
N MET A 206 -14.33 14.40 21.20
CA MET A 206 -14.02 12.97 21.40
C MET A 206 -12.92 12.77 22.44
N THR A 207 -13.05 11.68 23.22
CA THR A 207 -11.94 11.14 24.00
C THR A 207 -10.85 10.59 23.08
N GLN A 208 -9.65 10.33 23.61
CA GLN A 208 -8.57 9.71 22.83
C GLN A 208 -8.97 8.34 22.27
N GLU A 209 -9.71 7.55 23.04
CA GLU A 209 -10.23 6.24 22.63
C GLU A 209 -11.26 6.37 21.50
N GLN A 210 -12.22 7.29 21.63
CA GLN A 210 -13.21 7.56 20.58
C GLN A 210 -12.55 8.08 19.29
N ALA A 211 -11.56 8.95 19.41
CA ALA A 211 -10.80 9.43 18.27
C ALA A 211 -10.01 8.30 17.60
N HIS A 212 -9.45 7.38 18.39
CA HIS A 212 -8.79 6.19 17.89
C HIS A 212 -9.78 5.30 17.11
N GLU A 213 -10.92 4.93 17.70
CA GLU A 213 -11.95 4.14 17.04
C GLU A 213 -12.48 4.80 15.76
N TRP A 214 -12.73 6.11 15.82
CA TRP A 214 -13.19 6.88 14.68
C TRP A 214 -12.14 6.92 13.55
N MET A 215 -10.84 6.96 13.87
CA MET A 215 -9.79 6.91 12.86
C MET A 215 -9.78 5.58 12.08
N PHE A 216 -10.33 4.50 12.62
CA PHE A 216 -10.44 3.22 11.93
C PHE A 216 -11.82 2.99 11.28
N ASN A 217 -12.89 3.50 11.88
CA ASN A 217 -14.27 3.20 11.45
C ASN A 217 -15.02 4.40 10.85
N GLY A 218 -14.42 5.59 10.93
CA GLY A 218 -15.01 6.83 10.44
C GLY A 218 -15.08 6.89 8.90
N PRO A 219 -15.96 7.75 8.38
CA PRO A 219 -16.16 7.88 6.94
C PRO A 219 -14.88 8.33 6.24
N SER A 220 -14.78 7.96 4.96
CA SER A 220 -13.69 8.40 4.09
C SER A 220 -14.00 9.79 3.54
N ALA A 221 -12.98 10.62 3.37
CA ALA A 221 -13.09 11.91 2.71
C ALA A 221 -12.74 11.78 1.22
N VAL A 222 -13.43 12.57 0.39
CA VAL A 222 -13.15 12.67 -1.05
C VAL A 222 -12.04 13.69 -1.25
N VAL A 223 -11.00 13.31 -1.97
CA VAL A 223 -9.87 14.20 -2.30
C VAL A 223 -9.83 14.42 -3.80
N SER A 224 -10.07 15.65 -4.25
CA SER A 224 -10.03 16.01 -5.67
C SER A 224 -8.60 16.09 -6.21
N ALA A 225 -8.44 16.05 -7.53
CA ALA A 225 -7.14 16.27 -8.17
C ALA A 225 -6.52 17.63 -7.81
N ASP A 226 -7.31 18.70 -7.73
CA ASP A 226 -6.82 20.02 -7.29
C ASP A 226 -6.28 19.97 -5.86
N ARG A 227 -6.95 19.23 -4.97
CA ARG A 227 -6.48 19.04 -3.59
C ARG A 227 -5.21 18.21 -3.53
N VAL A 228 -5.06 17.18 -4.37
CA VAL A 228 -3.79 16.43 -4.50
C VAL A 228 -2.67 17.37 -4.96
N LYS A 229 -2.91 18.19 -5.98
CA LYS A 229 -1.94 19.17 -6.50
C LYS A 229 -1.51 20.17 -5.42
N GLU A 230 -2.48 20.71 -4.69
CA GLU A 230 -2.22 21.66 -3.60
C GLU A 230 -1.34 21.04 -2.51
N LEU A 231 -1.74 19.86 -1.99
CA LEU A 231 -1.07 19.22 -0.85
C LEU A 231 0.33 18.69 -1.20
N THR A 232 0.52 18.16 -2.41
CA THR A 232 1.85 17.77 -2.91
C THR A 232 2.75 18.99 -3.21
N GLY A 233 2.15 20.13 -3.56
CA GLY A 233 2.84 21.42 -3.69
C GLY A 233 3.29 22.02 -2.34
N GLN A 234 2.55 21.75 -1.27
CA GLN A 234 2.87 22.17 0.11
C GLN A 234 3.86 21.25 0.81
N ALA A 235 4.15 20.06 0.26
CA ALA A 235 5.08 19.13 0.86
C ALA A 235 6.48 19.76 1.01
N THR A 236 7.06 19.65 2.20
CA THR A 236 8.41 20.11 2.48
C THR A 236 9.31 18.94 2.83
N ARG A 237 10.58 19.03 2.44
CA ARG A 237 11.60 18.01 2.72
C ARG A 237 12.75 18.60 3.54
N PRO A 238 12.50 19.14 4.74
CA PRO A 238 13.53 19.85 5.51
C PRO A 238 14.66 18.88 5.87
N HIS A 239 15.91 19.29 5.74
CA HIS A 239 17.05 18.46 6.14
C HIS A 239 16.97 18.14 7.63
N ARG A 240 16.97 16.85 7.99
CA ARG A 240 16.94 16.40 9.38
C ARG A 240 18.40 16.11 9.78
N PRO A 241 19.03 16.93 10.64
CA PRO A 241 20.37 16.62 11.10
C PRO A 241 20.38 15.26 11.80
N ARG A 242 21.49 14.50 11.66
CA ARG A 242 21.71 13.26 12.42
C ARG A 242 21.49 13.56 13.90
N ARG A 243 20.42 13.04 14.49
CA ARG A 243 20.28 13.04 15.94
C ARG A 243 21.24 11.95 16.45
N PRO A 244 22.24 12.28 17.29
CA PRO A 244 23.04 11.24 17.91
C PRO A 244 22.12 10.26 18.63
N LEU A 245 22.47 8.98 18.62
CA LEU A 245 21.89 8.03 19.57
C LEU A 245 22.01 8.63 20.98
N PRO A 246 21.09 8.38 21.91
CA PRO A 246 21.38 8.58 23.32
C PRO A 246 22.51 7.60 23.72
N GLY A 247 23.74 7.99 23.43
CA GLY A 247 24.98 7.38 23.88
C GLY A 247 25.34 7.99 25.21
N GLY A 248 24.66 7.56 26.26
CA GLY A 248 24.98 7.88 27.64
C GLY A 248 24.37 6.78 28.52
N PRO A 249 25.08 6.30 29.55
CA PRO A 249 24.50 5.33 30.46
C PRO A 249 23.23 5.93 31.06
N LEU A 250 22.13 5.17 31.00
CA LEU A 250 20.91 5.50 31.75
C LEU A 250 21.31 5.68 33.22
N PRO A 251 20.86 6.75 33.91
CA PRO A 251 21.14 6.92 35.33
C PRO A 251 20.61 5.70 36.09
N GLY A 252 21.50 5.11 36.89
CA GLY A 252 21.35 3.79 37.49
C GLY A 252 20.01 3.57 38.17
N ARG A 253 19.25 2.62 37.62
CA ARG A 253 18.26 1.87 38.40
C ARG A 253 18.94 0.57 38.82
N PRO A 254 19.09 0.29 40.14
CA PRO A 254 19.68 -0.97 40.57
C PRO A 254 18.78 -2.13 40.13
N LEU A 255 19.36 -3.03 39.33
CA LEU A 255 18.75 -4.32 39.00
C LEU A 255 18.95 -5.27 40.18
N THR A 256 18.02 -5.28 41.12
CA THR A 256 17.85 -6.44 42.00
C THR A 256 17.24 -7.57 41.19
N ARG A 257 18.05 -8.57 40.82
CA ARG A 257 17.57 -9.85 40.29
C ARG A 257 17.07 -10.72 41.44
N PRO A 258 15.87 -11.33 41.35
CA PRO A 258 15.58 -12.55 42.10
C PRO A 258 16.01 -13.78 41.29
N HIS A 259 16.66 -14.73 41.98
CA HIS A 259 16.94 -16.09 41.53
C HIS A 259 15.63 -16.92 41.53
N PRO A 260 15.51 -18.04 40.78
CA PRO A 260 14.24 -18.69 40.49
C PRO A 260 13.95 -19.87 41.44
N ASP A 261 12.69 -20.00 41.83
CA ASP A 261 12.06 -21.28 42.20
C ASP A 261 10.61 -21.26 41.69
N ALA A 262 10.20 -22.37 41.07
CA ALA A 262 8.97 -22.64 40.31
C ALA A 262 7.70 -22.73 41.21
N PRO A 263 6.45 -23.03 40.73
CA PRO A 263 6.01 -23.37 39.37
C PRO A 263 4.70 -22.71 38.86
N GLY A 264 4.52 -22.77 37.53
CA GLY A 264 3.26 -22.90 36.78
C GLY A 264 2.01 -22.13 37.21
N THR A 265 1.60 -21.16 36.38
CA THR A 265 0.19 -21.02 35.98
C THR A 265 0.15 -20.45 34.56
N GLY A 266 -0.46 -21.21 33.65
CA GLY A 266 -0.76 -20.72 32.31
C GLY A 266 -1.79 -19.60 32.37
N GLN A 267 -1.63 -18.61 31.50
CA GLN A 267 -2.73 -17.84 30.97
C GLN A 267 -2.27 -17.22 29.65
N GLY A 268 -2.80 -17.78 28.56
CA GLY A 268 -2.81 -17.12 27.26
C GLY A 268 -3.61 -15.84 27.37
N GLY A 269 -3.00 -14.72 27.01
CA GLY A 269 -3.71 -13.45 26.83
C GLY A 269 -4.58 -13.53 25.56
N PRO A 270 -5.84 -13.08 25.61
CA PRO A 270 -6.74 -13.21 24.48
C PRO A 270 -6.31 -12.28 23.35
N GLY A 271 -6.04 -12.86 22.18
CA GLY A 271 -6.09 -12.14 20.92
C GLY A 271 -7.49 -11.55 20.77
N ALA A 272 -7.58 -10.22 20.62
CA ALA A 272 -8.83 -9.57 20.31
C ALA A 272 -9.41 -10.19 19.02
N PRO A 273 -10.65 -10.70 19.03
CA PRO A 273 -11.24 -11.28 17.84
C PRO A 273 -11.56 -10.15 16.86
N VAL A 274 -10.82 -10.10 15.75
CA VAL A 274 -11.26 -9.39 14.55
C VAL A 274 -12.52 -10.11 14.09
N ARG A 275 -13.68 -9.46 14.22
CA ARG A 275 -14.95 -10.02 13.76
C ARG A 275 -14.86 -10.31 12.25
N PRO A 276 -15.38 -11.44 11.76
CA PRO A 276 -15.57 -11.64 10.33
C PRO A 276 -16.55 -10.57 9.81
N TRP A 277 -16.09 -9.80 8.83
CA TRP A 277 -16.87 -8.73 8.22
C TRP A 277 -17.91 -9.35 7.28
N GLN A 278 -19.20 -9.05 7.50
CA GLN A 278 -20.30 -9.57 6.69
C GLN A 278 -20.39 -8.77 5.39
N GLY A 279 -20.10 -9.44 4.27
CA GLY A 279 -20.11 -8.86 2.94
C GLY A 279 -21.50 -8.40 2.50
N GLY A 280 -21.60 -7.13 2.08
CA GLY A 280 -22.71 -6.66 1.25
C GLY A 280 -22.51 -7.15 -0.17
N THR A 281 -23.33 -8.11 -0.62
CA THR A 281 -23.36 -8.59 -2.00
C THR A 281 -23.82 -7.47 -2.94
N ARG A 282 -22.91 -6.92 -3.76
CA ARG A 282 -23.31 -6.20 -4.98
C ARG A 282 -23.58 -7.23 -6.06
N THR A 283 -24.85 -7.35 -6.45
CA THR A 283 -25.30 -8.15 -7.58
C THR A 283 -24.70 -7.61 -8.88
N ARG A 284 -23.98 -8.46 -9.62
CA ARG A 284 -23.58 -8.21 -11.02
C ARG A 284 -24.85 -7.97 -11.84
N LYS A 285 -25.02 -6.78 -12.42
CA LYS A 285 -25.92 -6.59 -13.57
C LYS A 285 -25.19 -7.12 -14.81
N SER A 286 -25.57 -8.31 -15.25
CA SER A 286 -25.23 -8.83 -16.57
C SER A 286 -25.87 -7.95 -17.64
N ALA A 287 -25.04 -7.28 -18.45
CA ALA A 287 -25.49 -6.61 -19.66
C ALA A 287 -25.72 -7.67 -20.74
N HIS A 288 -26.98 -7.96 -21.06
CA HIS A 288 -27.34 -8.73 -22.24
C HIS A 288 -27.01 -7.92 -23.50
N ARG A 289 -26.13 -8.49 -24.32
CA ARG A 289 -25.81 -8.03 -25.67
C ARG A 289 -26.94 -8.54 -26.59
N THR A 290 -27.77 -7.64 -27.11
CA THR A 290 -28.69 -7.94 -28.19
C THR A 290 -27.95 -7.82 -29.52
N GLU A 291 -27.88 -8.91 -30.27
CA GLU A 291 -27.54 -8.90 -31.70
C GLU A 291 -28.74 -8.40 -32.52
N PRO A 292 -28.53 -7.71 -33.65
CA PRO A 292 -29.61 -7.33 -34.54
C PRO A 292 -29.93 -8.48 -35.51
N ALA A 293 -31.22 -8.75 -35.68
CA ALA A 293 -31.74 -9.52 -36.80
C ALA A 293 -32.39 -8.55 -37.80
N GLY A 294 -32.01 -8.66 -39.09
CA GLY A 294 -32.63 -7.95 -40.22
C GLY A 294 -31.70 -6.98 -40.92
#